data_AF-A0A9P5K0L1-F1
#
_entry.id   AF-A0A9P5K0L1-F1
#
_cell.length_a   1.000
_cell.length_b   1.000
_cell.length_c   1.000
_cell.angle_alpha   90.00
_cell.angle_beta   90.00
_cell.angle_gamma   90.00
#
_symmetry.space_group_name_H-M   'P 1'
#
loop_
_entity.id
_entity.type
_entity.pdbx_description
1 polymer ?
#
loop_
_entity_poly.entity_id
_entity_poly.type
_entity_poly.pdbx_seq_one_letter_code
_entity_poly.pdbx_strand_id
1 'polypeptide(L)'
;MRVLDLLYTLGALNDRDELTKLGRRMAELPVDPMLTKASEDYSYTDEIRTIVSMISWFATQEATRRPGLEELRSSWRRSLNVWGQWADTNYSQQFCYEQFSQYKSLCRARDIRDQLVGVSTPRSNDITPIQKALTAGYFYKVAQLQKSGDSYRTLKTNQTVYIHLSPSLFQHQPPVKSLLYYELVLTSNSYVWQTMEIELVWLLEVAPHYFKPANLEQLSKGDNKMHKTVGAAPLNVP
;
A
#
# COMPACT_ATOMS: atom_id res chain seq x y z
N MET A 1 2.68 14.78 -5.09
CA MET A 1 1.30 14.81 -5.65
C MET A 1 0.47 15.55 -4.65
N ARG A 2 -0.33 16.52 -5.07
CA ARG A 2 -1.20 17.23 -4.13
C ARG A 2 -2.33 16.29 -3.73
N VAL A 3 -2.87 16.49 -2.52
CA VAL A 3 -3.91 15.61 -1.96
C VAL A 3 -5.14 15.53 -2.88
N LEU A 4 -5.53 16.66 -3.48
CA LEU A 4 -6.66 16.68 -4.41
C LEU A 4 -6.40 15.83 -5.65
N ASP A 5 -5.23 15.99 -6.30
CA ASP A 5 -4.84 15.18 -7.47
C ASP A 5 -4.88 13.68 -7.13
N LEU A 6 -4.47 13.31 -5.91
CA LEU A 6 -4.53 11.94 -5.42
C LEU A 6 -5.97 11.41 -5.38
N LEU A 7 -6.89 12.18 -4.80
CA LEU A 7 -8.29 11.79 -4.67
C LEU A 7 -8.97 11.57 -6.03
N TYR A 8 -8.67 12.40 -7.04
CA TYR A 8 -9.12 12.12 -8.42
C TYR A 8 -8.52 10.82 -8.94
N THR A 9 -7.21 10.62 -8.79
CA THR A 9 -6.55 9.40 -9.29
C THR A 9 -7.00 8.13 -8.57
N LEU A 10 -7.46 8.22 -7.33
CA LEU A 10 -8.07 7.10 -6.61
C LEU A 10 -9.53 6.85 -7.03
N GLY A 11 -10.15 7.78 -7.77
CA GLY A 11 -11.57 7.71 -8.14
C GLY A 11 -12.52 8.15 -7.03
N ALA A 12 -12.03 8.90 -6.03
CA ALA A 12 -12.86 9.46 -4.97
C ALA A 12 -13.78 10.58 -5.48
N LEU A 13 -13.32 11.32 -6.50
CA LEU A 13 -14.04 12.41 -7.16
C LEU A 13 -14.25 12.07 -8.63
N ASN A 14 -15.38 12.49 -9.19
CA ASN A 14 -15.64 12.42 -10.64
C ASN A 14 -15.15 13.69 -11.37
N ASP A 15 -15.29 13.74 -12.69
CA ASP A 15 -14.86 14.90 -13.52
C ASP A 15 -15.63 16.21 -13.25
N ARG A 16 -16.63 16.18 -12.36
CA ARG A 16 -17.43 17.34 -11.92
C ARG A 16 -17.14 17.73 -10.48
N ASP A 17 -16.07 17.19 -9.89
CA ASP A 17 -15.63 17.45 -8.52
C ASP A 17 -16.60 16.91 -7.45
N GLU A 18 -17.48 15.96 -7.82
CA GLU A 18 -18.45 15.36 -6.91
C GLU A 18 -17.93 14.04 -6.34
N LEU A 19 -18.29 13.76 -5.08
CA LEU A 19 -17.95 12.50 -4.40
C LEU A 19 -18.60 11.29 -5.10
N THR A 20 -17.77 10.34 -5.48
CA THR A 20 -18.22 9.04 -6.00
C THR A 20 -18.74 8.15 -4.86
N LYS A 21 -19.24 6.95 -5.19
CA LYS A 21 -19.56 5.94 -4.16
C LYS A 21 -18.32 5.55 -3.36
N LEU A 22 -17.17 5.43 -4.03
CA LEU A 22 -15.88 5.19 -3.41
C LEU A 22 -15.45 6.36 -2.52
N GLY A 23 -15.56 7.59 -3.02
CA GLY A 23 -15.20 8.79 -2.25
C GLY A 23 -16.00 8.92 -0.96
N ARG A 24 -17.30 8.59 -1.00
CA ARG A 24 -18.14 8.53 0.22
C ARG A 24 -17.63 7.50 1.22
N ARG A 25 -17.29 6.29 0.76
CA ARG A 25 -16.70 5.26 1.64
C ARG A 25 -15.35 5.67 2.23
N MET A 26 -14.51 6.33 1.44
CA MET A 26 -13.24 6.89 1.93
C MET A 26 -13.45 7.92 3.03
N ALA A 27 -14.57 8.66 3.00
CA ALA A 27 -14.91 9.63 4.04
C ALA A 27 -15.54 8.99 5.29
N GLU A 28 -16.20 7.84 5.16
CA GLU A 28 -16.85 7.14 6.27
C GLU A 28 -15.89 6.30 7.12
N LEU A 29 -14.85 5.72 6.50
CA LEU A 29 -13.91 4.83 7.18
C LEU A 29 -12.75 5.60 7.84
N PRO A 30 -12.32 5.22 9.05
CA PRO A 30 -11.18 5.84 9.74
C PRO A 30 -9.83 5.32 9.22
N VAL A 31 -9.68 5.18 7.89
CA VAL A 31 -8.48 4.64 7.23
C VAL A 31 -8.05 5.55 6.08
N ASP A 32 -6.78 5.47 5.68
CA ASP A 32 -6.25 6.26 4.58
C ASP A 32 -6.99 5.94 3.26
N PRO A 33 -7.28 6.94 2.39
CA PRO A 33 -7.96 6.72 1.12
C PRO A 33 -7.36 5.62 0.24
N MET A 34 -6.03 5.45 0.21
CA MET A 34 -5.38 4.37 -0.53
C MET A 34 -5.75 2.99 0.02
N LEU A 35 -5.84 2.86 1.35
CA LEU A 35 -6.24 1.60 1.99
C LEU A 35 -7.71 1.29 1.73
N THR A 36 -8.58 2.32 1.74
CA THR A 36 -9.98 2.15 1.34
C THR A 36 -10.10 1.72 -0.11
N LYS A 37 -9.30 2.30 -1.02
CA LYS A 37 -9.28 1.85 -2.42
C LYS A 37 -8.80 0.40 -2.55
N ALA A 38 -7.77 0.02 -1.80
CA ALA A 38 -7.28 -1.36 -1.81
C ALA A 38 -8.29 -2.38 -1.29
N SER A 39 -9.28 -1.95 -0.49
CA SER A 39 -10.34 -2.82 0.05
C SER A 39 -11.67 -2.73 -0.72
N GLU A 40 -11.76 -1.93 -1.78
CA GLU A 40 -13.03 -1.66 -2.47
C GLU A 40 -13.57 -2.84 -3.28
N ASP A 41 -12.70 -3.56 -4.00
CA ASP A 41 -13.12 -4.66 -4.85
C ASP A 41 -13.46 -5.88 -3.99
N TYR A 42 -14.77 -6.00 -3.70
CA TYR A 42 -15.48 -6.96 -2.84
C TYR A 42 -15.16 -8.45 -3.05
N SER A 43 -14.29 -8.79 -3.99
CA SER A 43 -13.80 -10.12 -4.30
C SER A 43 -12.56 -10.54 -3.50
N TYR A 44 -12.08 -9.72 -2.56
CA TYR A 44 -10.85 -10.01 -1.83
C TYR A 44 -11.01 -10.16 -0.31
N THR A 45 -10.01 -10.85 0.23
CA THR A 45 -10.11 -11.85 1.29
C THR A 45 -10.00 -11.25 2.68
N ASP A 46 -10.26 -12.04 3.72
CA ASP A 46 -10.11 -11.64 5.13
C ASP A 46 -8.69 -11.10 5.45
N GLU A 47 -7.69 -11.49 4.66
CA GLU A 47 -6.33 -10.97 4.71
C GLU A 47 -6.24 -9.47 4.40
N ILE A 48 -6.97 -8.95 3.41
CA ILE A 48 -6.88 -7.51 3.08
C ILE A 48 -7.44 -6.67 4.21
N ARG A 49 -8.58 -7.07 4.78
CA ARG A 49 -9.16 -6.36 5.92
C ARG A 49 -8.20 -6.35 7.10
N THR A 50 -7.51 -7.47 7.30
CA THR A 50 -6.47 -7.61 8.31
C THR A 50 -5.26 -6.72 8.02
N ILE A 51 -4.81 -6.63 6.77
CA ILE A 51 -3.70 -5.74 6.40
C ILE A 51 -4.10 -4.28 6.62
N VAL A 52 -5.28 -3.87 6.15
CA VAL A 52 -5.79 -2.51 6.33
C VAL A 52 -5.89 -2.15 7.81
N SER A 53 -6.49 -3.01 8.63
CA SER A 53 -6.61 -2.75 10.06
C SER A 53 -5.26 -2.66 10.77
N MET A 54 -4.32 -3.55 10.45
CA MET A 54 -2.99 -3.57 11.04
C MET A 54 -2.16 -2.36 10.63
N ILE A 55 -2.23 -1.94 9.37
CA ILE A 55 -1.56 -0.71 8.90
C ILE A 55 -2.14 0.52 9.61
N SER A 56 -3.47 0.63 9.71
CA SER A 56 -4.11 1.71 10.46
C SER A 56 -3.69 1.72 11.93
N TRP A 57 -3.52 0.55 12.55
CA TRP A 57 -2.97 0.44 13.89
C TRP A 57 -1.54 0.97 13.98
N PHE A 58 -0.66 0.55 13.09
CA PHE A 58 0.73 1.00 13.11
C PHE A 58 0.88 2.52 12.99
N ALA A 59 0.04 3.17 12.17
CA ALA A 59 0.02 4.63 12.07
C ALA A 59 -0.28 5.31 13.43
N THR A 60 -1.12 4.71 14.29
CA THR A 60 -1.40 5.24 15.64
C THR A 60 -0.25 5.05 16.63
N GLN A 61 0.72 4.19 16.32
CA GLN A 61 1.83 3.83 17.19
C GLN A 61 3.13 4.58 16.87
N GLU A 62 3.18 5.39 15.81
CA GLU A 62 4.39 6.10 15.34
C GLU A 62 5.05 7.02 16.37
N ALA A 63 4.29 7.51 17.35
CA ALA A 63 4.84 8.26 18.49
C ALA A 63 5.75 7.40 19.40
N THR A 64 5.62 6.08 19.33
CA THR A 64 6.33 5.10 20.16
C THR A 64 7.30 4.33 19.27
N ARG A 65 8.43 4.94 18.90
CA ARG A 65 9.53 4.30 18.14
C ARG A 65 10.18 3.18 18.95
N ARG A 66 9.49 2.04 19.07
CA ARG A 66 9.97 0.84 19.76
C ARG A 66 10.59 -0.12 18.74
N PRO A 67 11.81 -0.63 18.96
CA PRO A 67 12.50 -1.52 18.01
C PRO A 67 11.67 -2.75 17.58
N GLY A 68 10.91 -3.35 18.51
CA GLY A 68 10.05 -4.49 18.19
C GLY A 68 8.89 -4.16 17.24
N LEU A 69 8.39 -2.91 17.26
CA LEU A 69 7.30 -2.49 16.38
C LEU A 69 7.75 -2.35 14.93
N GLU A 70 9.01 -1.96 14.70
CA GLU A 70 9.57 -1.82 13.35
C GLU A 70 9.62 -3.18 12.63
N GLU A 71 9.95 -4.25 13.35
CA GLU A 71 9.93 -5.60 12.79
C GLU A 71 8.51 -6.05 12.44
N LEU A 72 7.53 -5.76 13.30
CA LEU A 72 6.11 -6.06 13.06
C LEU A 72 5.58 -5.30 11.82
N ARG A 73 6.12 -4.11 11.58
CA ARG A 73 5.85 -3.26 10.41
C ARG A 73 6.70 -3.60 9.19
N SER A 74 7.59 -4.59 9.23
CA SER A 74 8.58 -4.77 8.14
C SER A 74 7.98 -5.18 6.79
N SER A 75 6.84 -5.88 6.79
CA SER A 75 6.13 -6.32 5.59
C SER A 75 4.65 -6.59 5.87
N TRP A 76 3.82 -6.51 4.83
CA TRP A 76 2.39 -6.85 4.93
C TRP A 76 2.15 -8.31 5.36
N ARG A 77 3.04 -9.23 4.96
CA ARG A 77 2.99 -10.63 5.40
C ARG A 77 3.24 -10.79 6.91
N ARG A 78 4.15 -9.98 7.48
CA ARG A 78 4.37 -9.97 8.94
C ARG A 78 3.11 -9.52 9.66
N SER A 79 2.42 -8.49 9.16
CA SER A 79 1.16 -7.99 9.73
C SER A 79 0.07 -9.08 9.77
N LEU A 80 -0.06 -9.88 8.70
CA LEU A 80 -0.98 -11.02 8.67
C LEU A 80 -0.63 -12.10 9.70
N ASN A 81 0.66 -12.40 9.86
CA ASN A 81 1.13 -13.41 10.82
C ASN A 81 0.83 -12.99 12.26
N VAL A 82 1.12 -11.73 12.60
CA VAL A 82 0.87 -11.17 13.95
C VAL A 82 -0.62 -11.19 14.28
N TRP A 83 -1.47 -10.82 13.32
CA TRP A 83 -2.92 -10.91 13.49
C TRP A 83 -3.38 -12.36 13.71
N GLY A 84 -2.88 -13.31 12.90
CA GLY A 84 -3.22 -14.72 13.03
C GLY A 84 -2.90 -15.26 14.42
N GLN A 85 -1.67 -15.03 14.89
CA GLN A 85 -1.25 -15.44 16.24
C GLN A 85 -2.10 -14.81 17.34
N TRP A 86 -2.44 -13.52 17.19
CA TRP A 86 -3.30 -12.85 18.16
C TRP A 86 -4.71 -13.45 18.18
N ALA A 87 -5.28 -13.74 17.00
CA ALA A 87 -6.57 -14.40 16.88
C ALA A 87 -6.58 -15.82 17.46
N ASP A 88 -5.50 -16.59 17.27
CA ASP A 88 -5.33 -17.95 17.83
C ASP A 88 -5.28 -17.95 19.36
N THR A 89 -4.80 -16.86 19.97
CA THR A 89 -4.85 -16.65 21.43
C THR A 89 -6.19 -16.12 21.94
N ASN A 90 -7.23 -16.12 21.10
CA ASN A 90 -8.52 -15.49 21.37
C ASN A 90 -8.39 -14.02 21.78
N TYR A 91 -7.57 -13.27 21.03
CA TYR A 91 -7.33 -11.84 21.24
C TYR A 91 -6.76 -11.51 22.63
N SER A 92 -5.86 -12.35 23.14
CA SER A 92 -5.31 -12.21 24.50
C SER A 92 -4.55 -10.90 24.72
N GLN A 93 -4.77 -10.27 25.87
CA GLN A 93 -3.98 -9.13 26.33
C GLN A 93 -2.52 -9.51 26.64
N GLN A 94 -2.29 -10.74 27.10
CA GLN A 94 -0.96 -11.27 27.42
C GLN A 94 -0.09 -11.33 26.15
N PHE A 95 -0.65 -11.80 25.04
CA PHE A 95 0.03 -11.82 23.74
C PHE A 95 0.49 -10.41 23.33
N CYS A 96 -0.37 -9.40 23.49
CA CYS A 96 -0.01 -8.03 23.16
C CYS A 96 1.18 -7.53 23.99
N TYR A 97 1.22 -7.85 25.28
CA TYR A 97 2.34 -7.49 26.15
C TYR A 97 3.65 -8.13 25.68
N GLU A 98 3.62 -9.42 25.36
CA GLU A 98 4.79 -10.19 24.87
C GLU A 98 5.28 -9.69 23.51
N GLN A 99 4.37 -9.25 22.63
CA GLN A 99 4.69 -8.68 21.32
C GLN A 99 4.92 -7.16 21.36
N PHE A 100 5.21 -6.59 22.54
CA PHE A 100 5.48 -5.15 22.74
C PHE A 100 4.39 -4.21 22.18
N SER A 101 3.16 -4.69 22.12
CA SER A 101 2.01 -4.05 21.47
C SER A 101 1.00 -3.55 22.49
N GLN A 102 0.42 -2.37 22.25
CA GLN A 102 -0.65 -1.83 23.10
C GLN A 102 -1.97 -2.54 22.82
N TYR A 103 -2.50 -3.24 23.82
CA TYR A 103 -3.76 -4.00 23.71
C TYR A 103 -4.92 -3.16 23.16
N LYS A 104 -5.16 -1.96 23.74
CA LYS A 104 -6.23 -1.05 23.28
C LYS A 104 -6.10 -0.68 21.79
N SER A 105 -4.89 -0.59 21.28
CA SER A 105 -4.62 -0.19 19.90
C SER A 105 -4.86 -1.34 18.93
N LEU A 106 -4.55 -2.58 19.32
CA LEU A 106 -4.94 -3.78 18.58
C LEU A 106 -6.45 -4.03 18.63
N CYS A 107 -7.11 -3.74 19.75
CA CYS A 107 -8.58 -3.76 19.82
C CYS A 107 -9.20 -2.77 18.81
N ARG A 108 -8.67 -1.54 18.72
CA ARG A 108 -9.10 -0.57 17.71
C ARG A 108 -8.87 -1.08 16.29
N ALA A 109 -7.76 -1.77 16.04
CA ALA A 109 -7.52 -2.43 14.75
C ALA A 109 -8.64 -3.44 14.43
N ARG A 110 -9.05 -4.24 15.41
CA ARG A 110 -10.17 -5.17 15.25
C ARG A 110 -11.48 -4.46 14.97
N ASP A 111 -11.80 -3.39 15.69
CA ASP A 111 -13.02 -2.62 15.44
C ASP A 111 -13.04 -2.04 14.01
N ILE A 112 -11.89 -1.56 13.51
CA ILE A 112 -11.74 -1.13 12.11
C ILE A 112 -11.96 -2.30 11.15
N ARG A 113 -11.36 -3.47 11.43
CA ARG A 113 -11.52 -4.67 10.60
C ARG A 113 -12.98 -5.10 10.50
N ASP A 114 -13.73 -5.00 11.61
CA ASP A 114 -15.13 -5.40 11.68
C ASP A 114 -16.05 -4.41 10.95
N GLN A 115 -15.63 -3.14 10.82
CA GLN A 115 -16.30 -2.14 9.96
C GLN A 115 -16.05 -2.39 8.47
N LEU A 116 -14.97 -3.10 8.10
CA LEU A 116 -14.70 -3.45 6.71
C LEU A 116 -15.61 -4.61 6.27
N VAL A 117 -16.54 -4.29 5.38
CA VAL A 117 -17.46 -5.29 4.81
C VAL A 117 -16.75 -6.06 3.70
N GLY A 118 -16.89 -7.38 3.68
CA GLY A 118 -16.45 -8.22 2.56
C GLY A 118 -16.84 -9.69 2.74
N VAL A 119 -16.56 -10.50 1.73
CA VAL A 119 -16.80 -11.95 1.78
C VAL A 119 -15.59 -12.65 2.40
N SER A 120 -15.82 -13.47 3.43
CA SER A 120 -14.78 -14.35 3.96
C SER A 120 -14.58 -15.49 2.97
N THR A 121 -13.48 -15.44 2.23
CA THR A 121 -13.06 -16.52 1.33
C THR A 121 -11.99 -17.36 2.02
N PRO A 122 -11.97 -18.68 1.80
CA PRO A 122 -10.95 -19.55 2.37
C PRO A 122 -9.54 -19.06 2.02
N ARG A 123 -8.61 -19.18 2.98
CA ARG A 123 -7.22 -18.77 2.80
C ARG A 123 -6.62 -19.53 1.63
N SER A 124 -6.25 -18.81 0.58
CA SER A 124 -5.47 -19.33 -0.53
C SER A 124 -3.99 -19.14 -0.24
N ASN A 125 -3.15 -20.08 -0.70
CA ASN A 125 -1.70 -19.85 -0.74
C ASN A 125 -1.30 -18.84 -1.82
N ASP A 126 -2.21 -18.53 -2.76
CA ASP A 126 -2.00 -17.50 -3.76
C ASP A 126 -2.19 -16.11 -3.15
N ILE A 127 -1.08 -15.36 -3.09
CA ILE A 127 -1.03 -13.99 -2.58
C ILE A 127 -1.30 -12.94 -3.68
N THR A 128 -1.39 -13.36 -4.94
CA THR A 128 -1.64 -12.48 -6.10
C THR A 128 -2.89 -11.61 -5.92
N PRO A 129 -4.04 -12.13 -5.43
CA PRO A 129 -5.21 -11.31 -5.13
C PRO A 129 -4.90 -10.16 -4.16
N ILE A 130 -4.14 -10.44 -3.11
CA ILE A 130 -3.73 -9.44 -2.10
C ILE A 130 -2.79 -8.42 -2.74
N GLN A 131 -1.83 -8.87 -3.55
CA GLN A 131 -0.89 -7.99 -4.24
C GLN A 131 -1.61 -7.05 -5.21
N LYS A 132 -2.54 -7.57 -6.04
CA LYS A 132 -3.30 -6.75 -6.99
C LYS A 132 -4.17 -5.71 -6.28
N ALA A 133 -4.86 -6.10 -5.21
CA ALA A 133 -5.69 -5.19 -4.44
C ALA A 133 -4.87 -4.08 -3.75
N LEU A 134 -3.74 -4.42 -3.12
CA LEU A 134 -2.83 -3.40 -2.59
C LEU A 134 -2.27 -2.51 -3.71
N THR A 135 -1.95 -3.09 -4.86
CA THR A 135 -1.53 -2.32 -6.04
C THR A 135 -2.63 -1.36 -6.50
N ALA A 136 -3.91 -1.73 -6.43
CA ALA A 136 -5.03 -0.85 -6.79
C ALA A 136 -5.14 0.38 -5.88
N GLY A 137 -4.78 0.25 -4.59
CA GLY A 137 -4.73 1.39 -3.67
C GLY A 137 -3.46 2.23 -3.79
N TYR A 138 -2.33 1.58 -4.05
CA TYR A 138 -0.99 2.17 -3.97
C TYR A 138 -0.29 2.27 -5.33
N PHE A 139 -1.01 2.21 -6.45
CA PHE A 139 -0.44 2.10 -7.82
C PHE A 139 0.61 3.16 -8.16
N TYR A 140 0.60 4.32 -7.50
CA TYR A 140 1.57 5.40 -7.72
C TYR A 140 2.79 5.35 -6.77
N LYS A 141 2.84 4.40 -5.82
CA LYS A 141 3.94 4.10 -4.90
C LYS A 141 4.65 2.80 -5.32
N VAL A 142 5.20 2.83 -6.53
CA VAL A 142 5.92 1.71 -7.13
C VAL A 142 7.37 2.12 -7.41
N ALA A 143 8.30 1.17 -7.25
CA ALA A 143 9.71 1.35 -7.59
C ALA A 143 10.26 0.13 -8.36
N GLN A 144 11.21 0.39 -9.25
CA GLN A 144 11.88 -0.64 -10.05
C GLN A 144 13.36 -0.74 -9.69
N LEU A 145 13.89 -1.96 -9.75
CA LEU A 145 15.31 -2.22 -9.54
C LEU A 145 16.15 -1.47 -10.58
N GLN A 146 17.16 -0.73 -10.11
CA GLN A 146 18.12 -0.07 -11.00
C GLN A 146 19.11 -1.07 -11.59
N LYS A 147 19.75 -0.70 -12.70
CA LYS A 147 20.76 -1.55 -13.38
C LYS A 147 21.94 -1.95 -12.48
N SER A 148 22.23 -1.16 -11.44
CA SER A 148 23.25 -1.46 -10.43
C SER A 148 22.89 -2.63 -9.51
N GLY A 149 21.60 -2.97 -9.38
CA GLY A 149 21.12 -4.10 -8.57
C GLY A 149 21.04 -3.85 -7.07
N ASP A 150 21.48 -2.69 -6.58
CA ASP A 150 21.58 -2.33 -5.16
C ASP A 150 20.51 -1.34 -4.68
N SER A 151 19.77 -0.74 -5.61
CA SER A 151 18.87 0.38 -5.38
C SER A 151 17.68 0.32 -6.31
N TYR A 152 16.62 1.04 -5.93
CA TYR A 152 15.37 1.11 -6.67
C TYR A 152 15.10 2.55 -7.08
N ARG A 153 14.31 2.72 -8.14
CA ARG A 153 13.91 4.00 -8.68
C ARG A 153 12.39 4.09 -8.69
N THR A 154 11.85 5.10 -8.02
CA THR A 154 10.39 5.30 -7.96
C THR A 154 9.85 5.68 -9.35
N LEU A 155 8.70 5.14 -9.73
CA LEU A 155 8.11 5.41 -11.05
C LEU A 155 7.68 6.87 -11.21
N LYS A 156 7.17 7.46 -10.12
CA LYS A 156 6.53 8.77 -10.13
C LYS A 156 7.50 9.93 -10.05
N THR A 157 8.45 9.87 -9.10
CA THR A 157 9.37 10.97 -8.82
C THR A 157 10.75 10.73 -9.39
N ASN A 158 11.00 9.54 -9.97
CA ASN A 158 12.31 9.15 -10.50
C ASN A 158 13.42 9.25 -9.45
N GLN A 159 13.06 9.03 -8.18
CA GLN A 159 13.94 9.15 -7.03
C GLN A 159 14.59 7.80 -6.75
N THR A 160 15.90 7.81 -6.51
CA THR A 160 16.62 6.63 -6.02
C THR A 160 16.28 6.39 -4.56
N VAL A 161 15.88 5.16 -4.25
CA VAL A 161 15.45 4.71 -2.93
C VAL A 161 16.05 3.34 -2.63
N TYR A 162 16.20 3.05 -1.35
CA TYR A 162 16.71 1.78 -0.84
C TYR A 162 15.61 1.07 -0.07
N ILE A 163 15.60 -0.26 -0.09
CA ILE A 163 14.69 -1.02 0.78
C ILE A 163 15.20 -0.86 2.22
N HIS A 164 14.38 -0.30 3.11
CA HIS A 164 14.67 -0.37 4.55
C HIS A 164 14.70 -1.84 4.97
N LEU A 165 15.52 -2.20 5.98
CA LEU A 165 15.81 -3.55 6.51
C LEU A 165 14.60 -4.51 6.63
N SER A 166 13.99 -4.88 5.50
CA SER A 166 12.83 -5.74 5.38
C SER A 166 13.37 -7.12 5.04
N PRO A 167 13.31 -8.08 5.97
CA PRO A 167 13.97 -9.38 5.79
C PRO A 167 13.43 -10.13 4.58
N SER A 168 12.16 -9.90 4.20
CA SER A 168 11.47 -10.69 3.19
C SER A 168 11.89 -10.41 1.75
N LEU A 169 12.29 -9.18 1.40
CA LEU A 169 12.71 -8.86 0.03
C LEU A 169 14.23 -8.78 -0.13
N PHE A 170 14.96 -8.52 0.95
CA PHE A 170 16.42 -8.42 0.92
C PHE A 170 17.10 -9.76 0.59
N GLN A 171 16.43 -10.89 0.87
CA GLN A 171 16.99 -12.24 0.69
C GLN A 171 16.66 -12.88 -0.67
N HIS A 172 15.86 -12.25 -1.53
CA HIS A 172 15.51 -12.80 -2.84
C HIS A 172 16.71 -12.81 -3.78
N GLN A 173 17.02 -13.98 -4.35
CA GLN A 173 17.96 -14.13 -5.46
C GLN A 173 17.25 -14.83 -6.64
N PRO A 174 17.12 -14.18 -7.82
CA PRO A 174 17.55 -12.80 -8.12
C PRO A 174 16.73 -11.73 -7.37
N PRO A 175 17.25 -10.49 -7.23
CA PRO A 175 16.52 -9.41 -6.59
C PRO A 175 15.19 -9.12 -7.30
N VAL A 176 14.20 -8.71 -6.52
CA VAL A 176 12.87 -8.35 -7.03
C VAL A 176 12.97 -7.18 -8.01
N LYS A 177 12.40 -7.35 -9.21
CA LYS A 177 12.51 -6.35 -10.27
C LYS A 177 11.63 -5.12 -10.03
N SER A 178 10.47 -5.31 -9.41
CA SER A 178 9.47 -4.27 -9.21
C SER A 178 8.74 -4.48 -7.90
N LEU A 179 8.61 -3.41 -7.14
CA LEU A 179 7.98 -3.47 -5.83
C LEU A 179 6.99 -2.33 -5.62
N LEU A 180 5.98 -2.63 -4.82
CA LEU A 180 5.06 -1.67 -4.21
C LEU A 180 5.60 -1.31 -2.82
N TYR A 181 5.40 -0.08 -2.36
CA TYR A 181 5.78 0.34 -1.02
C TYR A 181 4.68 1.17 -0.33
N TYR A 182 4.52 1.00 0.98
CA TYR A 182 3.57 1.79 1.76
C TYR A 182 4.11 3.20 2.05
N GLU A 183 5.35 3.31 2.52
CA GLU A 183 5.91 4.55 3.05
C GLU A 183 7.31 4.82 2.49
N LEU A 184 7.60 6.12 2.31
CA LEU A 184 8.91 6.63 1.92
C LEU A 184 9.43 7.47 3.09
N VAL A 185 10.51 7.02 3.71
CA VAL A 185 11.14 7.68 4.85
C VAL A 185 12.44 8.33 4.38
N LEU A 186 12.57 9.63 4.62
CA LEU A 186 13.78 10.37 4.30
C LEU A 186 14.65 10.53 5.55
N THR A 187 15.86 9.99 5.50
CA THR A 187 16.91 10.23 6.50
C THR A 187 18.14 10.80 5.79
N SER A 188 19.32 10.20 5.96
CA SER A 188 20.50 10.46 5.12
C SER A 188 20.32 9.94 3.70
N ASN A 189 19.60 8.82 3.55
CA ASN A 189 19.15 8.26 2.27
C ASN A 189 17.62 8.14 2.27
N SER A 190 17.05 7.94 1.09
CA SER A 190 15.62 7.69 0.94
C SER A 190 15.34 6.20 1.04
N TYR A 191 14.50 5.79 2.00
CA TYR A 191 14.18 4.39 2.24
C TYR A 191 12.69 4.11 2.03
N VAL A 192 12.37 3.00 1.36
CA VAL A 192 11.01 2.48 1.25
C VAL A 192 10.75 1.42 2.32
N TRP A 193 9.57 1.50 2.94
CA TRP A 193 9.11 0.61 4.01
C TRP A 193 7.85 -0.14 3.58
N GLN A 194 7.64 -1.31 4.19
CA GLN A 194 6.50 -2.20 3.92
C GLN A 194 6.34 -2.46 2.43
N THR A 195 7.23 -3.28 1.91
CA THR A 195 7.35 -3.55 0.49
C THR A 195 6.76 -4.92 0.12
N MET A 196 6.28 -5.05 -1.12
CA MET A 196 6.03 -6.36 -1.75
C MET A 196 6.45 -6.34 -3.21
N GLU A 197 6.80 -7.52 -3.71
CA GLU A 197 6.96 -7.76 -5.13
C GLU A 197 5.62 -7.60 -5.86
N ILE A 198 5.65 -6.95 -7.02
CA ILE A 198 4.49 -6.84 -7.91
C ILE A 198 4.91 -7.03 -9.36
N GLU A 199 3.97 -7.43 -10.20
CA GLU A 199 4.14 -7.35 -11.65
C GLU A 199 3.63 -6.00 -12.17
N LEU A 200 4.45 -5.32 -12.97
CA LEU A 200 4.08 -4.01 -13.53
C LEU A 200 2.87 -4.06 -14.45
N VAL A 201 2.60 -5.21 -15.09
CA VAL A 201 1.43 -5.38 -15.96
C VAL A 201 0.13 -5.17 -15.19
N TRP A 202 0.10 -5.50 -13.89
CA TRP A 202 -1.08 -5.29 -13.05
C TRP A 202 -1.45 -3.82 -12.93
N LEU A 203 -0.50 -2.88 -13.13
CA LEU A 203 -0.80 -1.44 -13.12
C LEU A 203 -1.73 -1.03 -14.26
N LEU A 204 -1.69 -1.73 -15.40
CA LEU A 204 -2.65 -1.53 -16.50
C LEU A 204 -4.02 -2.08 -16.16
N GLU A 205 -4.09 -3.13 -15.32
CA GLU A 205 -5.35 -3.72 -14.89
C GLU A 205 -6.05 -2.86 -13.83
N VAL A 206 -5.30 -2.44 -12.80
CA VAL A 206 -5.86 -1.79 -11.61
C VAL A 206 -5.93 -0.27 -11.69
N ALA A 207 -5.12 0.34 -12.57
CA ALA A 207 -5.10 1.79 -12.77
C ALA A 207 -4.93 2.18 -14.26
N PRO A 208 -5.80 1.70 -15.17
CA PRO A 208 -5.71 1.97 -16.62
C PRO A 208 -5.83 3.46 -16.99
N HIS A 209 -6.47 4.25 -16.14
CA HIS A 209 -6.56 5.71 -16.28
C HIS A 209 -5.24 6.42 -16.01
N TYR A 210 -4.34 5.79 -15.23
CA TYR A 210 -3.06 6.36 -14.83
C TYR A 210 -1.89 5.79 -15.65
N PHE A 211 -1.91 4.49 -15.97
CA PHE A 211 -0.86 3.80 -16.72
C PHE A 211 -1.34 3.35 -18.10
N LYS A 212 -0.57 3.67 -19.14
CA LYS A 212 -0.76 3.17 -20.52
C LYS A 212 0.35 2.19 -20.89
N PRO A 213 0.14 1.29 -21.88
CA PRO A 213 1.17 0.33 -22.32
C PRO A 213 2.50 0.99 -22.68
N ALA A 214 2.46 2.15 -23.35
CA ALA A 214 3.65 2.94 -23.67
C ALA A 214 4.45 3.38 -22.43
N ASN A 215 3.78 3.61 -21.29
CA ASN A 215 4.48 3.92 -20.04
C ASN A 215 5.27 2.70 -19.56
N LEU A 216 4.70 1.50 -19.62
CA LEU A 216 5.41 0.29 -19.18
C LEU A 216 6.58 -0.08 -20.10
N GLU A 217 6.47 0.14 -21.41
CA GLU A 217 7.58 -0.07 -22.34
C GLU A 217 8.76 0.88 -22.10
N GLN A 218 8.48 2.12 -21.71
CA GLN A 218 9.53 3.08 -21.32
C GLN A 218 10.20 2.66 -20.01
N LEU A 219 9.41 2.19 -19.05
CA LEU A 219 9.88 1.67 -17.77
C LEU A 219 10.69 0.36 -17.90
N SER A 220 10.40 -0.47 -18.91
CA SER A 220 11.19 -1.68 -19.17
C SER A 220 12.50 -1.38 -19.90
N LYS A 221 12.56 -0.31 -20.70
CA LYS A 221 13.77 0.17 -21.40
C LYS A 221 14.67 1.04 -20.52
N GLY A 222 14.17 1.53 -19.38
CA GLY A 222 14.91 2.37 -18.42
C GLY A 222 14.92 3.87 -18.75
N ASP A 223 14.08 4.30 -19.70
CA ASP A 223 13.94 5.70 -20.11
C ASP A 223 12.78 6.37 -19.36
N ASN A 224 13.05 6.83 -18.14
CA ASN A 224 12.03 7.35 -17.24
C ASN A 224 11.76 8.85 -17.45
N LYS A 225 10.96 9.19 -18.46
CA LYS A 225 10.23 10.48 -18.50
C LYS A 225 8.73 10.21 -18.53
N MET A 226 8.14 10.04 -17.34
CA MET A 226 6.68 10.07 -17.21
C MET A 226 6.20 11.50 -17.53
N HIS A 227 5.28 11.65 -18.47
CA HIS A 227 4.67 12.95 -18.76
C HIS A 227 3.95 13.45 -17.51
N LYS A 228 4.20 14.70 -17.12
CA LYS A 228 3.38 15.40 -16.12
C LYS A 228 1.94 15.29 -16.60
N THR A 229 1.07 14.67 -15.80
CA THR A 229 -0.37 14.70 -16.04
C THR A 229 -0.76 16.15 -16.25
N VAL A 230 -1.28 16.45 -17.43
CA VAL A 230 -1.71 17.80 -17.82
C VAL A 230 -2.77 18.22 -16.80
N GLY A 231 -2.41 19.17 -15.95
CA GLY A 231 -3.39 19.89 -15.16
C GLY A 231 -4.41 20.52 -16.12
N ALA A 232 -5.66 20.51 -15.69
CA ALA A 232 -6.83 21.09 -16.34
C ALA A 232 -6.47 22.17 -17.38
N ALA A 233 -6.99 21.98 -18.61
CA ALA A 233 -6.93 22.99 -19.65
C ALA A 233 -7.38 24.36 -19.08
N PRO A 234 -6.69 25.46 -19.43
CA PRO A 234 -7.12 26.78 -18.99
C PRO A 234 -8.54 27.04 -19.52
N LEU A 235 -9.48 27.28 -18.61
CA LEU A 235 -10.81 27.77 -18.93
C LEU A 235 -10.65 29.16 -19.56
N ASN A 236 -10.68 29.22 -20.88
CA ASN A 236 -10.97 30.46 -21.60
C ASN A 236 -12.45 30.77 -21.35
N VAL A 237 -12.70 31.79 -20.54
CA VAL A 237 -14.02 32.39 -20.37
C VAL A 237 -14.16 33.48 -21.45
N PRO A 238 -15.23 33.49 -22.26
CA PRO A 238 -15.54 34.60 -23.15
C PRO A 238 -15.99 35.85 -22.38
#